data_AF-A0A1I1I8H3-F1
#
_entry.id   AF-A0A1I1I8H3-F1
#
_cell.length_a   1.000
_cell.length_b   1.000
_cell.length_c   1.000
_cell.angle_alpha   90.00
_cell.angle_beta   90.00
_cell.angle_gamma   90.00
#
_symmetry.space_group_name_H-M   'P 1'
#
loop_
_entity.id
_entity.type
_entity.pdbx_description
1 polymer ?
#
loop_
_entity_poly.entity_id
_entity_poly.type
_entity_poly.pdbx_seq_one_letter_code
_entity_poly.pdbx_strand_id
1 'polypeptide(L)'
;MKKITYFTIGIGAIIIVIKIFKTMLNGFGNIGSTSGGYYSPVPYFITKEPTVVKNITVPKGTTLQYILSPFAEGQQDIMLKENNIDAINLPEGKTIDWGGIPVTKFNATGDFIDGSNTKGFSISIDFNQLKNKTTFTELCQSCNERLSVLIKNKNDWSFNIENISDIYSCGPYQRSYKNNKKQQQFLDKLNNELKKY
;
A
#
# COMPACT_ATOMS: atom_id res chain seq x y z
N MET A 1 -3.92 -48.19 46.09
CA MET A 1 -4.81 -47.01 46.06
C MET A 1 -4.01 -45.74 45.73
N LYS A 2 -3.72 -45.44 44.45
CA LYS A 2 -3.05 -44.17 44.04
C LYS A 2 -3.54 -43.60 42.70
N LYS A 3 -4.51 -44.25 42.02
CA LYS A 3 -5.03 -43.80 40.72
C LYS A 3 -6.12 -42.72 40.81
N ILE A 4 -6.80 -42.60 41.95
CA ILE A 4 -7.93 -41.67 42.12
C ILE A 4 -7.44 -40.22 42.36
N THR A 5 -6.23 -40.03 42.89
CA THR A 5 -5.67 -38.71 43.23
C THR A 5 -5.17 -37.92 42.00
N TYR A 6 -4.66 -38.59 40.96
CA TYR A 6 -4.20 -37.91 39.73
C TYR A 6 -5.35 -37.44 38.84
N PHE A 7 -6.52 -38.09 38.91
CA PHE A 7 -7.69 -37.72 38.13
C PHE A 7 -8.34 -36.42 38.63
N THR A 8 -8.33 -36.20 39.94
CA THR A 8 -8.87 -34.99 40.59
C THR A 8 -8.00 -33.76 40.38
N ILE A 9 -6.66 -33.92 40.35
CA ILE A 9 -5.73 -32.81 40.07
C ILE A 9 -5.80 -32.37 38.59
N GLY A 10 -5.95 -33.33 37.66
CA GLY A 10 -6.09 -33.03 36.23
C GLY A 10 -7.36 -32.25 35.89
N ILE A 11 -8.49 -32.59 36.52
CA ILE A 11 -9.77 -31.89 36.31
C ILE A 11 -9.73 -30.46 36.87
N GLY A 12 -9.08 -30.26 38.03
CA GLY A 12 -8.92 -28.93 38.63
C GLY A 12 -8.14 -27.97 37.73
N ALA A 13 -7.05 -28.44 37.10
CA ALA A 13 -6.27 -27.66 36.16
C ALA A 13 -7.07 -27.29 34.88
N ILE A 14 -7.88 -28.21 34.36
CA ILE A 14 -8.74 -27.97 33.19
C ILE A 14 -9.81 -26.91 33.49
N ILE A 15 -10.42 -26.94 34.69
CA ILE A 15 -11.43 -25.94 35.08
C ILE A 15 -10.81 -24.55 35.21
N ILE A 16 -9.57 -24.43 35.68
CA ILE A 16 -8.85 -23.16 35.76
C ILE A 16 -8.54 -22.62 34.36
N VAL A 17 -8.09 -23.48 33.43
CA VAL A 17 -7.86 -23.09 32.03
C VAL A 17 -9.16 -22.62 31.35
N ILE A 18 -10.29 -23.30 31.58
CA ILE A 18 -11.60 -22.90 31.05
C ILE A 18 -12.05 -21.56 31.62
N LYS A 19 -11.81 -21.29 32.90
CA LYS A 19 -12.16 -19.99 33.52
C LYS A 19 -11.32 -18.85 32.94
N ILE A 20 -10.01 -19.04 32.76
CA ILE A 20 -9.12 -18.05 32.13
C ILE A 20 -9.54 -17.81 30.66
N PHE A 21 -9.90 -18.86 29.92
CA PHE A 21 -10.40 -18.75 28.55
C PHE A 21 -11.73 -18.00 28.48
N LYS A 22 -12.65 -18.21 29.44
CA LYS A 22 -13.91 -17.45 29.53
C LYS A 22 -13.69 -15.98 29.91
N THR A 23 -12.73 -15.65 30.76
CA THR A 23 -12.42 -14.26 31.10
C THR A 23 -11.79 -13.51 29.92
N MET A 24 -10.98 -14.18 29.09
CA MET A 24 -10.51 -13.62 27.81
C MET A 24 -11.64 -13.40 26.79
N LEU A 25 -12.63 -14.29 26.73
CA LEU A 25 -13.78 -14.16 25.84
C LEU A 25 -14.74 -13.02 26.22
N ASN A 26 -14.83 -12.68 27.51
CA ASN A 26 -15.71 -11.61 27.99
C ASN A 26 -15.12 -10.19 27.81
N GLY A 27 -13.87 -10.06 27.35
CA GLY A 27 -13.25 -8.77 27.00
C GLY A 27 -13.68 -8.22 25.63
N PHE A 28 -14.46 -8.98 24.85
CA PHE A 28 -14.93 -8.60 23.51
C PHE A 28 -16.34 -7.96 23.48
N GLY A 29 -16.88 -7.59 24.63
CA GLY A 29 -18.23 -7.01 24.73
C GLY A 29 -18.20 -5.48 24.78
N ASN A 30 -17.99 -4.83 23.64
CA ASN A 30 -18.56 -3.52 23.23
C ASN A 30 -17.65 -2.84 22.20
N ILE A 31 -18.06 -2.83 20.93
CA ILE A 31 -17.98 -1.69 20.01
C ILE A 31 -18.89 -2.06 18.83
N GLY A 32 -19.99 -1.32 18.67
CA GLY A 32 -20.87 -1.45 17.53
C GLY A 32 -20.29 -0.76 16.30
N SER A 33 -20.34 -1.44 15.15
CA SER A 33 -20.75 -0.91 13.85
C SER A 33 -20.52 -1.98 12.78
N THR A 34 -21.50 -2.09 11.90
CA THR A 34 -21.76 -3.15 10.93
C THR A 34 -20.87 -3.07 9.69
N SER A 35 -19.77 -3.84 9.67
CA SER A 35 -19.23 -4.52 8.47
C SER A 35 -17.99 -5.33 8.86
N GLY A 36 -18.09 -6.66 8.76
CA GLY A 36 -17.11 -7.61 9.25
C GLY A 36 -15.68 -7.42 8.72
N GLY A 37 -14.74 -7.36 9.67
CA GLY A 37 -13.31 -7.48 9.48
C GLY A 37 -12.64 -7.16 10.82
N TYR A 38 -11.81 -8.07 11.34
CA TYR A 38 -10.97 -7.77 12.52
C TYR A 38 -10.09 -6.56 12.16
N TYR A 39 -10.34 -5.40 12.77
CA TYR A 39 -9.52 -4.20 12.60
C TYR A 39 -8.20 -4.41 13.35
N SER A 40 -7.24 -5.05 12.72
CA SER A 40 -5.84 -4.93 13.13
C SER A 40 -5.30 -3.65 12.48
N PRO A 41 -4.91 -2.62 13.26
CA PRO A 41 -4.41 -1.38 12.69
C PRO A 41 -3.05 -1.67 12.04
N VAL A 42 -3.02 -1.63 10.72
CA VAL A 42 -1.78 -1.82 9.92
C VAL A 42 -0.65 -0.95 10.46
N PRO A 43 0.57 -1.49 10.59
CA PRO A 43 1.69 -0.72 11.11
C PRO A 43 2.06 0.44 10.18
N TYR A 44 2.44 1.58 10.76
CA TYR A 44 2.88 2.75 10.02
C TYR A 44 3.96 3.55 10.75
N PHE A 45 4.78 4.29 10.02
CA PHE A 45 5.81 5.17 10.55
C PHE A 45 5.66 6.57 9.95
N ILE A 46 5.80 7.62 10.76
CA ILE A 46 5.79 9.01 10.29
C ILE A 46 7.24 9.52 10.25
N THR A 47 7.68 9.99 9.08
CA THR A 47 9.06 10.49 8.92
C THR A 47 9.31 11.72 9.79
N LYS A 48 10.42 11.70 10.54
CA LYS A 48 10.80 12.78 11.46
C LYS A 48 11.60 13.90 10.76
N GLU A 49 12.19 13.58 9.62
CA GLU A 49 12.99 14.45 8.75
C GLU A 49 12.79 14.03 7.28
N PRO A 50 13.25 14.81 6.29
CA PRO A 50 13.29 14.34 4.90
C PRO A 50 14.08 13.04 4.78
N THR A 51 13.51 12.02 4.13
CA THR A 51 14.09 10.67 4.09
C THR A 51 13.96 10.10 2.69
N VAL A 52 14.94 9.30 2.25
CA VAL A 52 14.85 8.56 1.00
C VAL A 52 14.16 7.22 1.26
N VAL A 53 13.07 6.96 0.54
CA VAL A 53 12.28 5.74 0.64
C VAL A 53 11.85 5.33 -0.77
N LYS A 54 12.04 4.08 -1.17
CA LYS A 54 11.76 3.60 -2.54
C LYS A 54 12.45 4.45 -3.61
N ASN A 55 13.67 4.89 -3.30
CA ASN A 55 14.47 5.81 -4.12
C ASN A 55 13.82 7.21 -4.35
N ILE A 56 12.84 7.58 -3.53
CA ILE A 56 12.16 8.88 -3.56
C ILE A 56 12.54 9.65 -2.31
N THR A 57 12.93 10.92 -2.45
CA THR A 57 13.09 11.81 -1.29
C THR A 57 11.71 12.30 -0.85
N VAL A 58 11.24 11.82 0.30
CA VAL A 58 9.96 12.21 0.89
C VAL A 58 10.16 13.28 1.96
N PRO A 59 9.24 14.25 2.11
CA PRO A 59 9.34 15.28 3.14
C PRO A 59 9.08 14.70 4.54
N LYS A 60 9.48 15.46 5.56
CA LYS A 60 9.05 15.23 6.96
C LYS A 60 7.53 15.15 7.06
N GLY A 61 7.03 14.27 7.93
CA GLY A 61 5.61 14.06 8.15
C GLY A 61 4.95 13.09 7.17
N THR A 62 5.73 12.47 6.29
CA THR A 62 5.24 11.42 5.37
C THR A 62 4.89 10.17 6.16
N THR A 63 3.72 9.60 5.90
CA THR A 63 3.29 8.34 6.51
C THR A 63 3.67 7.17 5.62
N LEU A 64 4.60 6.35 6.09
CA LEU A 64 4.97 5.06 5.52
C LEU A 64 4.07 3.98 6.14
N GLN A 65 3.12 3.49 5.37
CA GLN A 65 2.24 2.39 5.78
C GLN A 65 2.84 1.06 5.32
N TYR A 66 2.81 0.06 6.18
CA TYR A 66 3.38 -1.25 5.90
C TYR A 66 2.30 -2.31 5.71
N ILE A 67 2.67 -3.39 5.02
CA ILE A 67 1.85 -4.60 4.90
C ILE A 67 1.54 -5.14 6.30
N LEU A 68 0.32 -5.64 6.48
CA LEU A 68 -0.14 -6.25 7.73
C LEU A 68 0.89 -7.28 8.25
N SER A 69 1.23 -7.14 9.52
CA SER A 69 2.19 -7.99 10.21
C SER A 69 1.60 -8.46 11.53
N PRO A 70 1.71 -9.75 11.89
CA PRO A 70 1.26 -10.23 13.20
C PRO A 70 2.15 -9.74 14.36
N PHE A 71 3.27 -9.07 14.06
CA PHE A 71 4.26 -8.62 15.05
C PHE A 71 4.33 -7.10 15.20
N ALA A 72 3.59 -6.35 14.38
CA ALA A 72 3.63 -4.89 14.40
C ALA A 72 2.26 -4.34 14.03
N GLU A 73 1.77 -3.43 14.85
CA GLU A 73 0.47 -2.77 14.67
C GLU A 73 0.59 -1.30 15.07
N GLY A 74 -0.21 -0.43 14.44
CA GLY A 74 -0.26 1.00 14.74
C GLY A 74 1.02 1.78 14.44
N GLN A 75 1.21 2.91 15.11
CA GLN A 75 2.39 3.76 14.89
C GLN A 75 3.65 3.08 15.42
N GLN A 76 4.71 3.09 14.62
CA GLN A 76 6.02 2.57 14.97
C GLN A 76 6.96 3.72 15.34
N ASP A 77 7.86 3.48 16.31
CA ASP A 77 8.87 4.48 16.73
C ASP A 77 10.05 4.59 15.75
N ILE A 78 10.28 3.51 15.00
CA ILE A 78 11.36 3.34 14.02
C ILE A 78 10.79 2.90 12.68
N MET A 79 11.50 3.24 11.60
CA MET A 79 11.16 2.79 10.26
C MET A 79 11.34 1.26 10.17
N LEU A 80 10.30 0.54 9.73
CA LEU A 80 10.39 -0.88 9.41
C LEU A 80 11.06 -1.10 8.05
N LYS A 81 11.31 -2.38 7.71
CA LYS A 81 11.93 -2.75 6.44
C LYS A 81 11.16 -2.16 5.25
N GLU A 82 11.87 -1.45 4.38
CA GLU A 82 11.31 -0.77 3.20
C GLU A 82 10.59 -1.73 2.24
N ASN A 83 11.04 -2.98 2.16
CA ASN A 83 10.38 -4.02 1.35
C ASN A 83 8.94 -4.31 1.78
N ASN A 84 8.56 -3.93 3.01
CA ASN A 84 7.22 -4.12 3.55
C ASN A 84 6.33 -2.88 3.38
N ILE A 85 6.82 -1.81 2.74
CA ILE A 85 6.01 -0.61 2.51
C ILE A 85 4.90 -0.95 1.51
N ASP A 86 3.67 -0.73 1.96
CA ASP A 86 2.44 -0.84 1.18
C ASP A 86 2.03 0.51 0.61
N ALA A 87 2.20 1.60 1.37
CA ALA A 87 1.91 2.94 0.88
C ALA A 87 2.85 4.01 1.45
N ILE A 88 3.08 5.04 0.65
CA ILE A 88 3.76 6.28 1.02
C ILE A 88 2.73 7.39 0.85
N ASN A 89 2.22 7.95 1.95
CA ASN A 89 1.25 9.04 1.94
C ASN A 89 1.95 10.34 2.32
N LEU A 90 1.99 11.31 1.41
CA LEU A 90 2.61 12.60 1.69
C LEU A 90 1.74 13.44 2.65
N PRO A 91 2.34 14.39 3.39
CA PRO A 91 1.58 15.35 4.17
C PRO A 91 0.57 16.12 3.31
N GLU A 92 -0.52 16.57 3.91
CA GLU A 92 -1.53 17.39 3.24
C GLU A 92 -0.89 18.61 2.55
N GLY A 93 -1.33 18.89 1.32
CA GLY A 93 -0.81 19.99 0.51
C GLY A 93 0.63 19.80 0.01
N LYS A 94 1.25 18.63 0.21
CA LYS A 94 2.57 18.30 -0.35
C LYS A 94 2.44 17.35 -1.52
N THR A 95 3.26 17.60 -2.53
CA THR A 95 3.38 16.78 -3.73
C THR A 95 4.85 16.51 -4.03
N ILE A 96 5.09 15.38 -4.68
CA ILE A 96 6.38 15.04 -5.30
C ILE A 96 6.19 15.14 -6.81
N ASP A 97 7.12 15.79 -7.49
CA ASP A 97 7.16 15.79 -8.95
C ASP A 97 7.63 14.42 -9.45
N TRP A 98 6.74 13.69 -10.11
CA TRP A 98 7.03 12.41 -10.73
C TRP A 98 6.87 12.56 -12.24
N GLY A 99 7.93 12.94 -12.96
CA GLY A 99 7.85 13.09 -14.42
C GLY A 99 6.93 14.22 -14.89
N GLY A 100 6.79 15.29 -14.11
CA GLY A 100 5.94 16.43 -14.39
C GLY A 100 4.54 16.34 -13.77
N ILE A 101 4.15 15.20 -13.18
CA ILE A 101 2.87 15.06 -12.47
C ILE A 101 3.05 15.18 -10.94
N PRO A 102 2.20 15.97 -10.26
CA PRO A 102 2.25 16.17 -8.81
C PRO A 102 1.61 14.99 -8.05
N VAL A 103 2.44 14.13 -7.47
CA VAL A 103 2.00 12.91 -6.76
C VAL A 103 1.84 13.19 -5.28
N THR A 104 0.71 12.76 -4.70
CA THR A 104 0.41 12.87 -3.25
C THR A 104 0.55 11.55 -2.51
N LYS A 105 0.50 10.43 -3.22
CA LYS A 105 0.54 9.09 -2.64
C LYS A 105 1.12 8.08 -3.60
N PHE A 106 1.92 7.15 -3.08
CA PHE A 106 2.37 5.95 -3.78
C PHE A 106 1.80 4.72 -3.06
N ASN A 107 1.38 3.70 -3.80
CA ASN A 107 0.89 2.44 -3.25
C ASN A 107 1.50 1.26 -3.98
N ALA A 108 1.95 0.24 -3.26
CA ALA A 108 2.25 -1.07 -3.78
C ALA A 108 0.93 -1.74 -4.23
N THR A 109 0.37 -1.35 -5.36
CA THR A 109 -0.97 -1.79 -5.75
C THR A 109 -1.06 -3.31 -5.86
N GLY A 110 -2.15 -3.87 -5.32
CA GLY A 110 -2.54 -5.28 -5.47
C GLY A 110 -3.07 -5.67 -6.87
N ASP A 111 -3.09 -4.75 -7.83
CA ASP A 111 -3.59 -4.99 -9.20
C ASP A 111 -2.54 -5.67 -10.11
N PHE A 112 -1.32 -5.88 -9.61
CA PHE A 112 -0.15 -6.40 -10.34
C PHE A 112 0.29 -7.79 -9.89
N ILE A 113 -0.61 -8.54 -9.28
CA ILE A 113 -0.30 -9.85 -8.71
C ILE A 113 -0.42 -10.90 -9.81
N ASP A 114 0.73 -11.41 -10.24
CA ASP A 114 0.85 -12.69 -10.93
C ASP A 114 1.68 -13.60 -10.00
N GLY A 115 1.02 -14.50 -9.28
CA GLY A 115 1.66 -15.27 -8.21
C GLY A 115 2.02 -14.42 -6.99
N SER A 116 3.25 -14.50 -6.48
CA SER A 116 3.68 -13.88 -5.21
C SER A 116 4.48 -12.57 -5.36
N ASN A 117 4.61 -12.01 -6.56
CA ASN A 117 5.46 -10.83 -6.81
C ASN A 117 4.67 -9.63 -7.33
N THR A 118 4.73 -8.51 -6.61
CA THR A 118 4.26 -7.21 -7.10
C THR A 118 5.10 -6.75 -8.29
N LYS A 119 4.47 -6.47 -9.43
CA LYS A 119 5.16 -6.01 -10.66
C LYS A 119 5.12 -4.48 -10.85
N GLY A 120 4.62 -3.73 -9.87
CA GLY A 120 4.30 -2.32 -10.04
C GLY A 120 3.91 -1.58 -8.77
N PHE A 121 3.59 -0.31 -8.93
CA PHE A 121 2.96 0.56 -7.92
C PHE A 121 1.92 1.47 -8.59
N SER A 122 1.06 2.12 -7.82
CA SER A 122 0.17 3.17 -8.30
C SER A 122 0.47 4.46 -7.58
N ILE A 123 0.12 5.55 -8.24
CA ILE A 123 0.23 6.90 -7.73
C ILE A 123 -1.13 7.57 -7.73
N SER A 124 -1.38 8.38 -6.70
CA SER A 124 -2.46 9.35 -6.68
C SER A 124 -1.93 10.73 -7.03
N ILE A 125 -2.62 11.43 -7.90
CA ILE A 125 -2.15 12.66 -8.54
C ILE A 125 -3.08 13.80 -8.13
N ASP A 126 -2.52 14.94 -7.72
CA ASP A 126 -3.29 16.17 -7.47
C ASP A 126 -3.10 17.16 -8.62
N PHE A 127 -3.94 17.04 -9.66
CA PHE A 127 -3.84 17.90 -10.84
C PHE A 127 -4.05 19.39 -10.56
N ASN A 128 -4.59 19.78 -9.39
CA ASN A 128 -4.69 21.19 -9.00
C ASN A 128 -3.31 21.82 -8.75
N GLN A 129 -2.31 20.99 -8.43
CA GLN A 129 -0.92 21.41 -8.23
C GLN A 129 -0.05 21.22 -9.48
N LEU A 130 -0.65 20.91 -10.64
CA LEU A 130 0.08 20.73 -11.89
C LEU A 130 0.69 22.06 -12.36
N LYS A 131 2.02 22.12 -12.47
CA LYS A 131 2.74 23.34 -12.85
C LYS A 131 2.94 23.49 -14.36
N ASN A 132 3.31 22.39 -15.02
CA ASN A 132 3.68 22.36 -16.43
C ASN A 132 2.78 21.40 -17.19
N LYS A 133 2.39 21.79 -18.41
CA LYS A 133 1.62 20.92 -19.31
C LYS A 133 2.54 20.39 -20.41
N THR A 134 2.73 19.08 -20.41
CA THR A 134 3.28 18.29 -21.51
C THR A 134 2.20 17.37 -22.06
N THR A 135 2.39 16.84 -23.27
CA THR A 135 1.47 15.83 -23.83
C THR A 135 1.28 14.63 -22.90
N PHE A 136 2.33 14.22 -22.17
CA PHE A 136 2.22 13.20 -21.13
C PHE A 136 1.25 13.61 -20.01
N THR A 137 1.45 14.79 -19.40
CA THR A 137 0.60 15.25 -18.29
C THR A 137 -0.86 15.48 -18.72
N GLU A 138 -1.10 15.94 -19.96
CA GLU A 138 -2.44 16.15 -20.51
C GLU A 138 -3.18 14.82 -20.70
N LEU A 139 -2.48 13.79 -21.17
CA LEU A 139 -3.03 12.43 -21.22
C LEU A 139 -3.32 11.92 -19.80
N CYS A 140 -2.41 12.14 -18.85
CA CYS A 140 -2.60 11.76 -17.45
C CYS A 140 -3.83 12.41 -16.81
N GLN A 141 -4.18 13.65 -17.16
CA GLN A 141 -5.38 14.31 -16.62
C GLN A 141 -6.67 13.54 -16.91
N SER A 142 -6.72 12.72 -17.96
CA SER A 142 -7.87 11.86 -18.26
C SER A 142 -7.95 10.60 -17.37
N CYS A 143 -6.97 10.36 -16.50
CA CYS A 143 -6.88 9.18 -15.63
C CYS A 143 -7.74 9.25 -14.35
N ASN A 144 -8.53 10.29 -14.10
CA ASN A 144 -9.23 10.49 -12.83
C ASN A 144 -8.30 10.29 -11.60
N GLU A 145 -7.12 10.91 -11.64
CA GLU A 145 -6.17 11.02 -10.51
C GLU A 145 -5.41 9.75 -10.11
N ARG A 146 -5.55 8.62 -10.82
CA ARG A 146 -4.77 7.40 -10.52
C ARG A 146 -4.06 6.82 -11.74
N LEU A 147 -2.76 6.59 -11.59
CA LEU A 147 -1.90 5.94 -12.58
C LEU A 147 -1.23 4.72 -11.94
N SER A 148 -1.17 3.63 -12.68
CA SER A 148 -0.56 2.36 -12.28
C SER A 148 0.61 2.05 -13.20
N VAL A 149 1.78 1.82 -12.62
CA VAL A 149 3.06 1.74 -13.32
C VAL A 149 3.68 0.37 -13.05
N LEU A 150 4.09 -0.32 -14.12
CA LEU A 150 4.92 -1.52 -14.02
C LEU A 150 6.39 -1.12 -13.95
N ILE A 151 7.16 -1.85 -13.14
CA ILE A 151 8.58 -1.60 -12.91
C ILE A 151 9.40 -2.89 -12.93
N LYS A 152 10.70 -2.76 -13.19
CA LYS A 152 11.67 -3.87 -13.17
C LYS A 152 12.21 -4.13 -11.77
N ASN A 153 12.46 -3.07 -11.01
CA ASN A 153 12.98 -3.09 -9.64
C ASN A 153 11.93 -2.52 -8.67
N LYS A 154 11.33 -3.40 -7.87
CA LYS A 154 10.28 -3.08 -6.88
C LYS A 154 10.71 -2.13 -5.73
N ASN A 155 12.01 -1.87 -5.60
CA ASN A 155 12.56 -0.97 -4.59
C ASN A 155 12.80 0.45 -5.12
N ASP A 156 12.49 0.70 -6.38
CA ASP A 156 12.58 2.02 -6.98
C ASP A 156 11.21 2.43 -7.53
N TRP A 157 10.55 3.34 -6.83
CA TRP A 157 9.28 3.94 -7.24
C TRP A 157 9.48 5.35 -7.80
N SER A 158 10.73 5.82 -7.88
CA SER A 158 11.06 7.12 -8.44
C SER A 158 10.69 7.17 -9.93
N PHE A 159 10.66 8.38 -10.48
CA PHE A 159 10.49 8.56 -11.92
C PHE A 159 11.80 8.19 -12.64
N ASN A 160 12.01 6.90 -12.83
CA ASN A 160 13.18 6.32 -13.49
C ASN A 160 12.72 5.56 -14.75
N ILE A 161 12.93 6.16 -15.93
CA ILE A 161 12.49 5.60 -17.22
C ILE A 161 13.09 4.23 -17.50
N GLU A 162 14.32 3.96 -17.05
CA GLU A 162 14.96 2.67 -17.22
C GLU A 162 14.30 1.59 -16.37
N ASN A 163 13.78 1.97 -15.21
CA ASN A 163 13.08 1.07 -14.29
C ASN A 163 11.61 0.85 -14.67
N ILE A 164 10.96 1.87 -15.24
CA ILE A 164 9.56 1.77 -15.69
C ILE A 164 9.47 0.83 -16.89
N SER A 165 8.61 -0.18 -16.84
CA SER A 165 8.39 -1.10 -17.96
C SER A 165 7.16 -0.76 -18.79
N ASP A 166 6.05 -0.34 -18.17
CA ASP A 166 4.82 0.07 -18.85
C ASP A 166 3.91 0.89 -17.92
N ILE A 167 2.92 1.57 -18.50
CA ILE A 167 1.73 2.04 -17.80
C ILE A 167 0.64 0.98 -17.88
N TYR A 168 0.33 0.37 -16.74
CA TYR A 168 -0.67 -0.69 -16.66
C TYR A 168 -2.11 -0.19 -16.65
N SER A 169 -2.36 0.91 -15.93
CA SER A 169 -3.69 1.51 -15.90
C SER A 169 -3.64 3.00 -15.61
N CYS A 170 -4.70 3.67 -16.05
CA CYS A 170 -4.93 5.11 -15.93
C CYS A 170 -6.45 5.27 -15.81
N GLY A 171 -6.96 5.55 -14.61
CA GLY A 171 -8.40 5.60 -14.35
C GLY A 171 -9.17 4.39 -14.92
N PRO A 172 -10.10 4.59 -15.89
CA PRO A 172 -10.89 3.50 -16.47
C PRO A 172 -10.11 2.63 -17.48
N TYR A 173 -8.92 3.05 -17.93
CA TYR A 173 -8.11 2.35 -18.91
C TYR A 173 -7.22 1.32 -18.23
N GLN A 174 -7.29 0.04 -18.62
CA GLN A 174 -6.47 -1.02 -18.03
C GLN A 174 -5.91 -2.00 -19.07
N ARG A 175 -4.66 -2.45 -18.90
CA ARG A 175 -4.03 -3.49 -19.74
C ARG A 175 -4.72 -4.84 -19.65
N SER A 176 -5.46 -5.11 -18.57
CA SER A 176 -6.28 -6.32 -18.40
C SER A 176 -7.34 -6.49 -19.50
N TYR A 177 -7.89 -5.39 -20.03
CA TYR A 177 -8.87 -5.39 -21.13
C TYR A 177 -8.21 -5.51 -22.51
N LYS A 178 -7.52 -6.63 -22.75
CA LYS A 178 -6.70 -6.87 -23.96
C LYS A 178 -7.46 -6.67 -25.29
N ASN A 179 -8.76 -6.99 -25.32
CA ASN A 179 -9.57 -6.91 -26.53
C ASN A 179 -10.13 -5.50 -26.79
N ASN A 180 -10.04 -4.58 -25.83
CA ASN A 180 -10.50 -3.21 -26.02
C ASN A 180 -9.41 -2.37 -26.67
N LYS A 181 -9.40 -2.35 -28.01
CA LYS A 181 -8.39 -1.62 -28.81
C LYS A 181 -8.25 -0.14 -28.42
N LYS A 182 -9.37 0.55 -28.13
CA LYS A 182 -9.34 1.97 -27.75
C LYS A 182 -8.58 2.17 -26.44
N GLN A 183 -8.80 1.30 -25.45
CA GLN A 183 -8.07 1.39 -24.19
C GLN A 183 -6.58 1.08 -24.35
N GLN A 184 -6.25 0.02 -25.11
CA GLN A 184 -4.84 -0.32 -25.35
C GLN A 184 -4.10 0.79 -26.09
N GLN A 185 -4.70 1.37 -27.14
CA GLN A 185 -4.13 2.50 -27.88
C GLN A 185 -3.91 3.73 -27.00
N PHE A 186 -4.84 4.02 -26.10
CA PHE A 186 -4.68 5.12 -25.14
C PHE A 186 -3.49 4.87 -24.21
N LEU A 187 -3.38 3.67 -23.62
CA LEU A 187 -2.28 3.31 -22.72
C LEU A 187 -0.94 3.26 -23.45
N ASP A 188 -0.91 2.78 -24.70
CA ASP A 188 0.27 2.80 -25.56
C ASP A 188 0.74 4.23 -25.83
N LYS A 189 -0.20 5.13 -26.18
CA LYS A 189 0.12 6.54 -26.38
C LYS A 189 0.67 7.17 -25.10
N LEU A 190 0.02 6.93 -23.96
CA LEU A 190 0.46 7.45 -22.67
C LEU A 190 1.86 6.95 -22.29
N ASN A 191 2.12 5.66 -22.45
CA ASN A 191 3.43 5.07 -22.19
C ASN A 191 4.50 5.61 -23.16
N ASN A 192 4.17 5.79 -24.44
CA ASN A 192 5.10 6.36 -25.42
C ASN A 192 5.48 7.81 -25.10
N GLU A 193 4.53 8.63 -24.62
CA GLU A 193 4.85 10.00 -24.17
C GLU A 193 5.72 9.98 -22.92
N LEU A 194 5.47 9.07 -21.97
CA LEU A 194 6.33 8.88 -20.79
C LEU A 194 7.77 8.51 -21.18
N LYS A 195 7.96 7.67 -22.20
CA LYS A 195 9.28 7.22 -22.66
C LYS A 195 10.13 8.27 -23.39
N LYS A 196 9.61 9.50 -23.58
CA LYS A 196 10.38 10.60 -24.18
C LYS A 196 11.20 11.41 -23.16
N TYR A 197 11.02 11.15 -21.87
CA TYR A 197 11.78 11.77 -20.78
C TYR A 197 13.15 11.15 -20.62
#